data_AF-A0A7C3IDW0-F1
#
_entry.id   AF-A0A7C3IDW0-F1
#
_cell.length_a   1.000
_cell.length_b   1.000
_cell.length_c   1.000
_cell.angle_alpha   90.00
_cell.angle_beta   90.00
_cell.angle_gamma   90.00
#
_symmetry.space_group_name_H-M   'P 1'
#
loop_
_entity.id
_entity.type
_entity.pdbx_description
1 polymer ?
#
loop_
_entity_poly.entity_id
_entity_poly.type
_entity_poly.pdbx_seq_one_letter_code
_entity_poly.pdbx_strand_id
1 'polypeptide(L)'
;MNQYLSFTSFLSQLKKYRTLHKEILCILLVRSFARGTQREDSDIDMVLLTEQKETMLSKLSWVHQFGHLISSQIEDYGRITSSLYWQITNTASILAV
;
A
#
# COMPACT_ATOMS: atom_id res chain seq x y z
N MET A 1 -20.51 -1.58 12.04
CA MET A 1 -20.27 -0.47 11.08
C MET A 1 -18.81 -0.51 10.70
N ASN A 2 -18.48 -1.00 9.50
CA ASN A 2 -17.12 -0.92 8.99
C ASN A 2 -16.88 0.54 8.59
N GLN A 3 -16.12 1.28 9.39
CA GLN A 3 -15.65 2.60 9.00
C GLN A 3 -14.57 2.41 7.94
N TYR A 4 -14.93 2.68 6.68
CA TYR A 4 -13.95 2.81 5.61
C TYR A 4 -12.98 3.94 5.96
N LEU A 5 -11.70 3.68 5.76
CA LEU A 5 -10.66 4.68 5.96
C LEU A 5 -10.75 5.66 4.78
N SER A 6 -11.13 6.91 5.03
CA SER A 6 -11.11 7.92 3.98
C SER A 6 -9.71 8.00 3.35
N PHE A 7 -9.63 8.26 2.05
CA PHE A 7 -8.36 8.39 1.33
C PHE A 7 -7.36 9.30 2.07
N THR A 8 -7.83 10.43 2.61
CA THR A 8 -7.03 11.37 3.39
C THR A 8 -6.46 10.73 4.66
N SER A 9 -7.25 9.94 5.37
CA SER A 9 -6.83 9.27 6.60
C SER A 9 -5.83 8.14 6.30
N PHE A 10 -6.04 7.40 5.20
CA PHE A 10 -5.06 6.43 4.70
C PHE A 10 -3.71 7.09 4.36
N LEU A 11 -3.73 8.20 3.61
CA LEU A 11 -2.51 8.95 3.29
C LEU A 11 -1.79 9.48 4.54
N SER A 12 -2.54 9.90 5.56
CA SER A 12 -1.97 10.36 6.83
C SER A 12 -1.21 9.23 7.54
N GLN A 13 -1.80 8.04 7.61
CA GLN A 13 -1.15 6.86 8.17
C GLN A 13 0.09 6.47 7.37
N LEU A 14 0.03 6.54 6.04
CA LEU A 14 1.14 6.22 5.16
C LEU A 14 2.34 7.17 5.36
N LYS A 15 2.06 8.48 5.49
CA LYS A 15 3.08 9.49 5.81
C LYS A 15 3.73 9.23 7.17
N LYS A 16 2.93 8.85 8.17
CA LYS A 16 3.41 8.48 9.50
C LYS A 16 4.29 7.22 9.43
N TYR A 17 3.83 6.19 8.71
CA TYR A 17 4.56 4.95 8.48
C TYR A 17 5.93 5.23 7.85
N ARG A 18 5.99 5.96 6.72
CA ARG A 18 7.27 6.35 6.10
C ARG A 18 8.19 7.11 7.05
N THR A 19 7.64 7.92 7.96
CA THR A 19 8.46 8.70 8.91
C THR A 19 9.20 7.79 9.89
N LEU A 20 8.56 6.68 10.29
CA LEU A 20 9.08 5.67 11.20
C LEU A 20 10.00 4.64 10.50
N HIS A 21 9.78 4.40 9.22
CA HIS A 21 10.47 3.39 8.41
C HIS A 21 11.42 4.04 7.40
N LYS A 22 12.67 4.28 7.83
CA LYS A 22 13.69 4.99 7.04
C LYS A 22 14.19 4.20 5.83
N GLU A 23 14.02 2.89 5.85
CA GLU A 23 14.29 1.99 4.72
C GLU A 23 13.41 2.32 3.50
N ILE A 24 12.27 2.99 3.70
CA ILE A 24 11.40 3.47 2.64
C ILE A 24 11.92 4.82 2.14
N LEU A 25 12.53 4.80 0.96
CA LEU A 25 13.09 5.98 0.31
C LEU A 25 11.98 6.93 -0.11
N CYS A 26 10.97 6.42 -0.81
CA CYS A 26 9.78 7.18 -1.17
C CYS A 26 8.55 6.31 -1.38
N ILE A 27 7.39 6.97 -1.37
CA ILE A 27 6.12 6.37 -1.75
C ILE A 27 5.48 7.21 -2.85
N LEU A 28 5.11 6.58 -3.95
CA LEU A 28 4.50 7.20 -5.12
C LEU A 28 3.03 6.78 -5.20
N LEU A 29 2.12 7.75 -5.29
CA LEU A 29 0.73 7.48 -5.63
C LEU A 29 0.62 7.25 -7.14
N VAL A 30 -0.07 6.20 -7.56
CA VAL A 30 -0.24 5.87 -8.99
C VAL A 30 -1.70 5.61 -9.33
N ARG A 31 -1.95 5.39 -10.63
CA ARG A 31 -3.27 5.06 -11.20
C ARG A 31 -4.36 6.09 -10.90
N SER A 32 -5.59 5.67 -10.59
CA SER A 32 -6.79 6.51 -10.65
C SER A 32 -6.71 7.71 -9.71
N PHE A 33 -6.28 7.50 -8.46
CA PHE A 33 -6.06 8.54 -7.46
C PHE A 33 -4.93 9.52 -7.82
N ALA A 34 -3.89 9.07 -8.52
CA ALA A 34 -2.84 9.97 -9.02
C ALA A 34 -3.35 10.89 -10.15
N ARG A 35 -4.36 10.44 -10.90
CA ARG A 35 -4.93 11.19 -12.04
C ARG A 35 -6.20 11.98 -11.70
N GLY A 36 -6.74 11.86 -10.49
CA GLY A 36 -8.03 12.45 -10.15
C GLY A 36 -9.22 11.78 -10.88
N THR A 37 -9.06 10.52 -11.29
CA THR A 37 -10.06 9.74 -12.04
C THR A 37 -10.65 8.59 -11.22
N GLN A 38 -10.45 8.63 -9.90
CA GLN A 38 -10.99 7.63 -8.98
C GLN A 38 -12.52 7.72 -8.89
N ARG A 39 -13.14 6.55 -8.79
CA ARG A 39 -14.53 6.34 -8.39
C ARG A 39 -14.57 5.97 -6.91
N GLU A 40 -15.76 5.92 -6.32
CA GLU A 40 -15.95 5.52 -4.92
C GLU A 40 -15.45 4.08 -4.63
N ASP A 41 -15.53 3.20 -5.63
CA ASP A 41 -15.07 1.80 -5.58
C ASP A 41 -13.63 1.61 -6.07
N SER A 42 -12.87 2.69 -6.31
CA SER A 42 -11.51 2.57 -6.82
C SER A 42 -10.52 2.15 -5.74
N ASP A 43 -9.64 1.23 -6.12
CA ASP A 43 -8.48 0.86 -5.31
C ASP A 43 -7.49 2.03 -5.20
N ILE A 44 -6.74 2.07 -4.10
CA ILE A 44 -5.62 2.99 -3.93
C ILE A 44 -4.34 2.25 -4.33
N ASP A 45 -3.76 2.63 -5.47
CA ASP A 45 -2.52 2.03 -5.98
C ASP A 45 -1.31 2.89 -5.65
N MET A 46 -0.24 2.26 -5.14
CA MET A 46 0.99 2.95 -4.77
C MET A 46 2.24 2.14 -5.14
N VAL A 47 3.37 2.84 -5.27
CA VAL A 47 4.71 2.25 -5.40
C VAL A 47 5.55 2.63 -4.18
N LEU A 48 6.11 1.64 -3.50
CA LEU A 48 7.10 1.80 -2.44
C LEU A 48 8.48 1.58 -3.02
N LEU A 49 9.39 2.56 -2.88
CA LEU A 49 10.82 2.36 -3.14
C LEU A 49 11.53 2.12 -1.81
N THR A 50 12.22 0.98 -1.68
CA THR A 50 12.85 0.58 -0.42
C THR A 50 14.16 -0.17 -0.66
N GLU A 51 15.15 0.07 0.21
CA GLU A 51 16.38 -0.73 0.21
C GLU A 51 16.19 -2.12 0.85
N GLN A 52 15.04 -2.35 1.51
CA GLN A 52 14.74 -3.58 2.26
C GLN A 52 13.49 -4.30 1.73
N LYS A 53 13.37 -4.42 0.40
CA LYS A 53 12.24 -5.09 -0.27
C LYS A 53 11.90 -6.46 0.33
N GLU A 54 12.90 -7.34 0.45
CA GLU A 54 12.71 -8.71 0.93
C GLU A 54 12.18 -8.77 2.38
N THR A 55 12.62 -7.87 3.25
CA THR A 55 12.11 -7.77 4.63
C THR A 55 10.64 -7.36 4.64
N MET A 56 10.25 -6.41 3.78
CA MET A 56 8.87 -5.93 3.70
C MET A 56 7.92 -6.94 3.09
N LEU A 57 8.39 -7.73 2.11
CA LEU A 57 7.62 -8.79 1.47
C LEU A 57 7.43 -10.01 2.40
N SER A 58 8.45 -10.38 3.17
CA SER A 58 8.41 -11.54 4.07
C SER A 58 7.61 -11.29 5.35
N LYS A 59 7.47 -10.04 5.80
CA LYS A 59 6.75 -9.68 7.03
C LYS A 59 5.57 -8.77 6.74
N LEU A 60 4.40 -9.35 6.45
CA LEU A 60 3.18 -8.58 6.17
C LEU A 60 2.58 -7.87 7.41
N SER A 61 3.21 -7.94 8.58
CA SER A 61 2.78 -7.27 9.81
C SER A 61 2.59 -5.76 9.65
N TRP A 62 3.33 -5.13 8.73
CA TRP A 62 3.19 -3.70 8.46
C TRP A 62 1.87 -3.35 7.75
N VAL A 63 1.33 -4.25 6.94
CA VAL A 63 0.08 -4.04 6.18
C VAL A 63 -1.11 -3.90 7.12
N HIS A 64 -1.07 -4.59 8.26
CA HIS A 64 -2.09 -4.52 9.30
C HIS A 64 -2.24 -3.13 9.94
N GLN A 65 -1.25 -2.24 9.75
CA GLN A 65 -1.37 -0.86 10.23
C GLN A 65 -2.42 -0.06 9.44
N PHE A 66 -2.77 -0.48 8.23
CA PHE A 66 -3.68 0.23 7.32
C PHE A 66 -5.09 -0.35 7.29
N GLY A 67 -5.29 -1.53 7.88
CA GLY A 67 -6.59 -2.21 7.92
C GLY A 67 -6.46 -3.70 8.18
N HIS A 68 -7.61 -4.39 8.20
CA HIS A 68 -7.65 -5.84 8.37
C HIS A 68 -7.40 -6.53 7.03
N LEU A 69 -6.24 -7.16 6.88
CA LEU A 69 -5.85 -7.92 5.68
C LEU A 69 -6.74 -9.17 5.53
N ILE A 70 -7.44 -9.27 4.40
CA ILE A 70 -8.25 -10.42 4.01
C ILE A 70 -7.38 -11.41 3.23
N SER A 71 -6.63 -10.91 2.26
CA SER A 71 -5.73 -11.70 1.43
C SER A 71 -4.63 -10.83 0.84
N SER A 72 -3.55 -11.48 0.42
CA SER A 72 -2.44 -10.83 -0.28
C SER A 72 -1.96 -11.71 -1.43
N GLN A 73 -1.45 -11.07 -2.47
CA GLN A 73 -0.80 -11.76 -3.59
C GLN A 73 0.53 -11.09 -3.89
N ILE A 74 1.58 -11.89 -4.03
CA ILE A 74 2.89 -11.43 -4.48
C ILE A 74 3.05 -11.88 -5.93
N GLU A 75 3.46 -10.96 -6.79
CA GLU A 75 3.77 -11.24 -8.19
C GLU A 75 5.23 -10.82 -8.45
N ASP A 76 6.05 -11.80 -8.84
CA ASP A 76 7.46 -11.58 -9.14
C ASP A 76 7.65 -11.35 -10.65
N TYR A 77 8.11 -10.14 -11.00
CA TYR A 77 8.46 -9.74 -12.36
C TYR A 77 10.00 -9.61 -12.53
N GLY A 78 10.77 -10.33 -11.70
CA GLY A 78 12.22 -10.35 -11.69
C GLY A 78 12.82 -9.19 -10.88
N ARG A 79 13.11 -8.07 -11.54
CA ARG A 79 13.69 -6.89 -10.86
C ARG A 79 12.66 -6.10 -10.05
N ILE A 80 11.37 -6.40 -10.22
CA ILE A 80 10.24 -5.68 -9.63
C ILE A 80 9.32 -6.72 -9.00
N THR A 81 8.81 -6.43 -7.80
CA THR A 81 7.85 -7.32 -7.13
C THR A 81 6.57 -6.57 -6.80
N SER A 82 5.44 -7.00 -7.37
CA SER A 82 4.14 -6.46 -7.02
C SER A 82 3.58 -7.16 -5.79
N SER A 83 2.97 -6.40 -4.88
CA SER A 83 2.22 -6.96 -3.75
C SER A 83 0.82 -6.35 -3.68
N LEU A 84 -0.19 -7.16 -3.95
CA LEU A 84 -1.59 -6.76 -3.86
C LEU A 84 -2.10 -7.09 -2.46
N TYR A 85 -2.79 -6.14 -1.82
CA TYR A 85 -3.36 -6.30 -0.49
C TYR A 85 -4.86 -5.99 -0.48
N TRP A 86 -5.65 -6.99 -0.14
CA TRP A 86 -7.10 -6.88 -0.04
C TRP A 86 -7.46 -6.66 1.44
N GLN A 87 -8.08 -5.54 1.81
CA GLN A 87 -8.46 -5.25 3.20
C GLN A 87 -9.97 -4.94 3.33
N ILE A 88 -10.53 -5.17 4.51
CA ILE A 88 -11.98 -4.93 4.79
C ILE A 88 -12.37 -3.47 4.56
N THR A 89 -11.47 -2.54 4.87
CA THR A 89 -11.77 -1.11 4.92
C THR A 89 -11.38 -0.35 3.67
N ASN A 90 -10.63 -0.96 2.74
CA ASN A 90 -10.21 -0.46 1.42
C ASN A 90 -9.47 -1.58 0.67
N THR A 91 -9.46 -1.54 -0.65
CA THR A 91 -8.52 -2.30 -1.47
C THR A 91 -7.32 -1.44 -1.85
N ALA A 92 -6.12 -1.94 -1.58
CA ALA A 92 -4.87 -1.22 -1.84
C ALA A 92 -3.85 -2.13 -2.51
N SER A 93 -3.35 -1.70 -3.66
CA SER A 93 -2.25 -2.39 -4.34
C SER A 93 -0.95 -1.65 -4.05
N ILE A 94 0.06 -2.35 -3.57
CA ILE A 94 1.36 -1.74 -3.27
C ILE A 94 2.44 -2.49 -4.06
N LEU A 95 2.96 -1.83 -5.09
CA LEU A 95 4.12 -2.32 -5.83
C LEU A 95 5.38 -1.97 -5.03
N ALA A 96 6.18 -2.96 -4.63
CA ALA A 96 7.45 -2.71 -3.95
C ALA A 96 8.60 -2.93 -4.94
N VAL A 97 9.41 -1.90 -5.16
CA VAL A 97 10.62 -1.95 -6.00
C VAL A 97 11.85 -1.83 -5.12
#